data_AF-A0A4Q8UJK2-F1
#
_entry.id   AF-A0A4Q8UJK2-F1
#
_cell.length_a   1.000
_cell.length_b   1.000
_cell.length_c   1.000
_cell.angle_alpha   90.00
_cell.angle_beta   90.00
_cell.angle_gamma   90.00
#
_symmetry.space_group_name_H-M   'P 1'
#
loop_
_entity.id
_entity.type
_entity.pdbx_description
1 polymer ?
#
loop_
_entity_poly.entity_id
_entity_poly.type
_entity_poly.pdbx_seq_one_letter_code
_entity_poly.pdbx_strand_id
1 'polypeptide(L)'
;MANVHDVAAYVLQHENQMTTMKLQKLCYYSQGWSLAWDGVPLFGEEIQAWMNGPVVYELFDKHRGQFVVSEWPAGNAKNLTKDERETIDAVYETYGKYNAQQLSDMTHNESPWMEARAGLPEGSRSKATIDLDTMQAYFDALNNR
;
A
#
# COMPACT_ATOMS: atom_id res chain seq x y z
N MET A 1 3.85 6.91 15.09
CA MET A 1 3.95 6.63 13.66
C MET A 1 4.44 5.22 13.53
N ALA A 2 3.58 4.37 12.98
CA ALA A 2 3.91 3.00 12.65
C ALA A 2 4.97 2.93 11.54
N ASN A 3 5.53 1.74 11.35
CA ASN A 3 6.28 1.40 10.13
C ASN A 3 5.45 0.46 9.25
N VAL A 4 5.85 0.27 7.98
CA VAL A 4 5.14 -0.61 7.05
C VAL A 4 5.04 -2.05 7.54
N HIS A 5 5.99 -2.54 8.34
CA HIS A 5 5.92 -3.90 8.87
C HIS A 5 4.81 -4.05 9.92
N ASP A 6 4.60 -3.04 10.78
CA ASP A 6 3.50 -3.02 11.75
C ASP A 6 2.15 -3.01 11.03
N VAL A 7 2.03 -2.22 9.96
CA VAL A 7 0.85 -2.18 9.07
C VAL A 7 0.62 -3.53 8.40
N ALA A 8 1.65 -4.11 7.77
CA ALA A 8 1.55 -5.41 7.11
C ALA A 8 1.16 -6.53 8.07
N ALA A 9 1.71 -6.53 9.29
CA ALA A 9 1.34 -7.49 10.33
C ALA A 9 -0.14 -7.39 10.71
N TYR A 10 -0.71 -6.18 10.71
CA TYR A 10 -2.12 -5.97 11.02
C TYR A 10 -3.05 -6.28 9.83
N VAL A 11 -2.65 -5.92 8.60
CA VAL A 11 -3.37 -6.31 7.37
C VAL A 11 -3.51 -7.84 7.30
N LEU A 12 -2.45 -8.58 7.64
CA LEU A 12 -2.49 -10.06 7.67
C LEU A 12 -3.37 -10.65 8.77
N GLN A 13 -3.79 -9.90 9.79
CA GLN A 13 -4.75 -10.43 10.78
C GLN A 13 -6.17 -10.57 10.22
N HIS A 14 -6.46 -9.93 9.08
CA HIS A 14 -7.76 -9.96 8.45
C HIS A 14 -7.98 -11.20 7.55
N GLU A 15 -6.92 -11.93 7.19
CA GLU A 15 -6.98 -13.11 6.33
C GLU A 15 -5.87 -14.11 6.69
N ASN A 16 -6.17 -15.40 6.74
CA ASN A 16 -5.19 -16.45 7.13
C ASN A 16 -3.89 -16.41 6.32
N GLN A 17 -3.96 -16.04 5.04
CA GLN A 17 -2.82 -15.84 4.16
C GLN A 17 -3.22 -14.96 2.99
N MET A 18 -2.27 -14.24 2.41
CA MET A 18 -2.49 -13.53 1.15
C MET A 18 -1.24 -13.51 0.29
N THR A 19 -1.41 -13.21 -1.00
CA THR A 19 -0.25 -13.00 -1.87
C THR A 19 0.54 -11.78 -1.42
N THR A 20 1.86 -11.81 -1.59
CA THR A 20 2.74 -10.68 -1.26
C THR A 20 2.40 -9.43 -2.07
N MET A 21 1.89 -9.61 -3.29
CA MET A 21 1.40 -8.50 -4.12
C MET A 21 0.12 -7.87 -3.54
N LYS A 22 -0.86 -8.68 -3.09
CA LYS A 22 -2.06 -8.15 -2.41
C LYS A 22 -1.67 -7.36 -1.15
N LEU A 23 -0.76 -7.90 -0.34
CA LEU A 23 -0.25 -7.22 0.85
C LEU A 23 0.39 -5.86 0.53
N GLN A 24 1.21 -5.79 -0.53
CA GLN A 24 1.80 -4.54 -1.02
C GLN A 24 0.73 -3.51 -1.40
N LYS A 25 -0.31 -3.92 -2.13
CA LYS A 25 -1.39 -3.01 -2.53
C LYS A 25 -2.22 -2.53 -1.35
N LEU A 26 -2.52 -3.42 -0.40
CA LEU A 26 -3.25 -3.02 0.81
C LEU A 26 -2.45 -2.02 1.65
N CYS A 27 -1.14 -2.20 1.81
CA CYS A 27 -0.30 -1.21 2.49
C CYS A 27 -0.27 0.14 1.75
N TYR A 28 -0.19 0.13 0.42
CA TYR A 28 -0.29 1.34 -0.40
C TYR A 28 -1.63 2.07 -0.19
N TYR A 29 -2.76 1.35 -0.23
CA TYR A 29 -4.07 1.94 0.00
C TYR A 29 -4.21 2.49 1.43
N SER A 30 -3.65 1.79 2.43
CA SER A 30 -3.62 2.30 3.82
C SER A 30 -2.83 3.61 3.96
N GLN A 31 -1.71 3.76 3.25
CA GLN A 31 -0.98 5.04 3.21
C GLN A 31 -1.83 6.15 2.59
N GLY A 32 -2.43 5.88 1.43
CA GLY A 32 -3.23 6.87 0.70
C GLY A 32 -4.45 7.36 1.47
N TRP A 33 -5.17 6.45 2.12
CA TRP A 33 -6.34 6.80 2.91
C TRP A 33 -6.00 7.47 4.25
N SER A 34 -4.87 7.12 4.90
CA SER A 34 -4.42 7.86 6.08
C SER A 34 -4.05 9.31 5.73
N LEU A 35 -3.40 9.53 4.57
CA LEU A 35 -3.15 10.88 4.08
C LEU A 35 -4.44 11.67 3.84
N ALA A 36 -5.48 11.04 3.28
CA ALA A 36 -6.73 11.73 2.97
C ALA A 36 -7.62 12.00 4.19
N TRP A 37 -7.71 11.05 5.12
CA TRP A 37 -8.57 11.18 6.30
C TRP A 37 -7.89 11.90 7.46
N ASP A 38 -6.62 11.58 7.71
CA ASP A 38 -5.90 12.04 8.90
C ASP A 38 -4.90 13.17 8.57
N GLY A 39 -4.62 13.41 7.29
CA GLY A 39 -3.65 14.41 6.85
C GLY A 39 -2.20 14.04 7.16
N VAL A 40 -1.93 12.79 7.57
CA VAL A 40 -0.60 12.33 8.00
C VAL A 40 -0.22 11.00 7.36
N PRO A 41 1.09 10.76 7.11
CA PRO A 41 1.58 9.45 6.69
C PRO A 41 1.31 8.36 7.72
N LEU A 42 0.79 7.20 7.27
CA LEU A 42 0.63 6.03 8.13
C LEU A 42 1.99 5.40 8.49
N PHE A 43 2.91 5.37 7.52
CA PHE A 43 4.28 4.93 7.70
C PHE A 43 5.26 5.78 6.88
N GLY A 44 6.56 5.63 7.16
CA GLY A 44 7.63 6.46 6.58
C GLY A 44 8.43 5.80 5.46
N GLU A 45 8.26 4.50 5.24
CA GLU A 45 8.95 3.75 4.19
C GLU A 45 8.54 4.17 2.77
N GLU A 46 9.49 4.07 1.84
CA GLU A 46 9.31 4.55 0.48
C GLU A 46 8.39 3.63 -0.34
N ILE A 47 7.44 4.25 -1.05
CA ILE A 47 6.62 3.58 -2.05
C ILE A 47 7.20 3.87 -3.43
N GLN A 48 7.56 2.81 -4.17
CA GLN A 48 8.11 2.90 -5.52
C GLN A 48 7.08 2.49 -6.58
N ALA A 49 7.03 3.21 -7.70
CA ALA A 49 6.12 2.95 -8.81
C ALA A 49 6.66 1.88 -9.76
N TRP A 50 6.66 0.62 -9.32
CA TRP A 50 7.17 -0.51 -10.11
C TRP A 50 6.28 -0.85 -11.30
N MET A 51 6.79 -1.72 -12.17
CA MET A 51 6.08 -2.18 -13.39
C MET A 51 4.71 -2.80 -13.08
N ASN A 52 4.56 -3.49 -11.94
CA ASN A 52 3.32 -4.17 -11.53
C ASN A 52 2.59 -3.36 -10.42
N GLY A 53 2.58 -2.04 -10.55
CA GLY A 53 1.99 -1.12 -9.59
C GLY A 53 2.93 -0.70 -8.43
N PRO A 54 2.41 0.03 -7.42
CA PRO A 54 3.17 0.51 -6.26
C PRO A 54 3.72 -0.63 -5.40
N VAL A 55 4.92 -0.45 -4.87
CA VAL A 55 5.64 -1.39 -4.01
C VAL A 55 6.33 -0.62 -2.90
N VAL A 56 6.04 -0.95 -1.63
CA VAL A 56 6.85 -0.50 -0.50
C VAL A 56 8.14 -1.33 -0.48
N TYR A 57 9.29 -0.69 -0.69
CA TYR A 57 10.54 -1.39 -0.97
C TYR A 57 10.99 -2.27 0.21
N GLU A 58 10.92 -1.73 1.42
CA GLU A 58 11.30 -2.39 2.67
C GLU A 58 10.43 -3.62 2.94
N LEU A 59 9.14 -3.54 2.60
CA LEU A 59 8.23 -4.67 2.68
C LEU A 59 8.58 -5.74 1.65
N PHE A 60 8.93 -5.32 0.43
CA PHE A 60 9.35 -6.23 -0.64
C PHE A 60 10.66 -6.94 -0.31
N ASP A 61 11.63 -6.24 0.28
CA ASP A 61 12.92 -6.82 0.64
C ASP A 61 12.76 -8.02 1.59
N LYS A 62 11.77 -7.97 2.48
CA LYS A 62 11.45 -9.07 3.41
C LYS A 62 10.77 -10.28 2.77
N HIS A 63 9.86 -10.06 1.83
CA HIS A 63 9.12 -11.16 1.18
C HIS A 63 9.67 -11.57 -0.19
N ARG A 64 10.79 -10.97 -0.63
CA ARG A 64 11.39 -11.27 -1.93
C ARG A 64 11.59 -12.79 -2.08
N GLY A 65 11.06 -13.33 -3.18
CA GLY A 65 11.10 -14.77 -3.48
C GLY A 65 9.92 -15.56 -2.90
N GLN A 66 9.03 -14.92 -2.17
CA GLN A 66 7.77 -15.49 -1.67
C GLN A 66 6.59 -14.96 -2.49
N PHE A 67 5.66 -15.86 -2.78
CA PHE A 67 4.40 -15.51 -3.48
C PHE A 67 3.25 -15.28 -2.50
N VAL A 68 3.25 -15.98 -1.37
CA VAL A 68 2.19 -15.96 -0.35
C VAL A 68 2.85 -15.88 1.02
N VAL A 69 2.21 -15.15 1.93
CA VAL A 69 2.59 -15.04 3.33
C VAL A 69 1.36 -15.22 4.22
N SER A 70 1.55 -15.88 5.36
CA SER A 70 0.52 -16.15 6.37
C SER A 70 0.77 -15.41 7.69
N GLU A 71 1.99 -14.92 7.89
CA GLU A 71 2.40 -14.17 9.07
C GLU A 71 3.45 -13.13 8.69
N TRP A 72 3.62 -12.11 9.54
CA TRP A 72 4.61 -11.06 9.34
C TRP A 72 5.40 -10.75 10.61
N PRO A 73 6.37 -11.59 10.98
CA PRO A 73 7.12 -11.45 12.24
C PRO A 73 8.06 -10.23 12.26
N ALA A 74 8.26 -9.57 11.12
CA ALA A 74 9.07 -8.35 11.03
C ALA A 74 8.36 -7.10 11.59
N GLY A 75 7.07 -7.20 11.90
CA GLY A 75 6.28 -6.12 12.48
C GLY A 75 5.50 -6.56 13.71
N ASN A 76 5.00 -5.59 14.45
CA ASN A 76 4.17 -5.80 15.62
C ASN A 76 2.90 -4.96 15.49
N ALA A 77 1.80 -5.61 15.15
CA ALA A 77 0.51 -4.96 15.04
C ALA A 77 0.14 -4.15 16.29
N LYS A 78 0.63 -4.47 17.50
CA LYS A 78 0.36 -3.72 18.74
C LYS A 78 0.94 -2.30 18.76
N ASN A 79 1.88 -1.98 17.87
CA ASN A 79 2.46 -0.65 17.75
C ASN A 79 1.50 0.36 17.09
N LEU A 80 0.47 -0.13 16.38
CA LEU A 80 -0.55 0.72 15.78
C LEU A 80 -1.48 1.31 16.85
N THR A 81 -1.68 2.61 16.75
CA THR A 81 -2.70 3.37 17.48
C THR A 81 -4.11 2.93 17.05
N LYS A 82 -5.13 3.43 17.75
CA LYS A 82 -6.52 3.13 17.42
C LYS A 82 -6.90 3.66 16.03
N ASP A 83 -6.54 4.92 15.76
CA ASP A 83 -6.89 5.60 14.50
C ASP A 83 -6.18 4.95 13.31
N GLU A 84 -4.89 4.61 13.44
CA GLU A 84 -4.14 3.87 12.40
C GLU A 84 -4.79 2.51 12.08
N ARG A 85 -5.36 1.81 13.07
CA ARG A 85 -6.10 0.56 12.84
C ARG A 85 -7.42 0.80 12.14
N GLU A 86 -8.19 1.79 12.57
CA GLU A 86 -9.49 2.12 11.96
C GLU A 86 -9.32 2.43 10.46
N THR A 87 -8.25 3.15 10.10
CA THR A 87 -7.88 3.38 8.69
C THR A 87 -7.58 2.08 7.95
N ILE A 88 -6.78 1.17 8.55
CA ILE A 88 -6.44 -0.12 7.92
C ILE A 88 -7.68 -1.02 7.79
N ASP A 89 -8.56 -1.03 8.79
CA ASP A 89 -9.79 -1.82 8.81
C ASP A 89 -10.73 -1.37 7.67
N ALA A 90 -10.97 -0.07 7.56
CA ALA A 90 -11.80 0.51 6.49
C ALA A 90 -11.23 0.23 5.08
N VAL A 91 -9.90 0.30 4.94
CA VAL A 91 -9.19 -0.09 3.71
C VAL A 91 -9.42 -1.58 3.43
N TYR A 92 -9.28 -2.45 4.41
CA TYR A 92 -9.48 -3.87 4.21
C TYR A 92 -10.94 -4.20 3.84
N GLU A 93 -11.92 -3.58 4.48
CA GLU A 93 -13.35 -3.75 4.13
C GLU A 93 -13.63 -3.34 2.67
N THR A 94 -12.98 -2.28 2.19
CA THR A 94 -13.17 -1.76 0.83
C THR A 94 -12.43 -2.59 -0.22
N TYR A 95 -11.14 -2.84 0.01
CA TYR A 95 -10.20 -3.37 -0.98
C TYR A 95 -9.85 -4.85 -0.78
N GLY A 96 -10.04 -5.40 0.42
CA GLY A 96 -9.65 -6.77 0.79
C GLY A 96 -10.37 -7.87 -0.01
N LYS A 97 -11.54 -7.55 -0.58
CA LYS A 97 -12.29 -8.44 -1.48
C LYS A 97 -11.65 -8.65 -2.86
N TYR A 98 -10.76 -7.75 -3.28
CA TYR A 98 -10.09 -7.84 -4.57
C TYR A 98 -8.86 -8.75 -4.48
N ASN A 99 -8.63 -9.50 -5.57
CA ASN A 99 -7.39 -10.25 -5.71
C ASN A 99 -6.22 -9.33 -6.09
N ALA A 100 -5.01 -9.87 -6.04
CA ALA A 100 -3.79 -9.09 -6.30
C ALA A 100 -3.75 -8.46 -7.70
N GLN A 101 -4.24 -9.16 -8.72
CA GLN A 101 -4.27 -8.64 -10.09
C GLN A 101 -5.26 -7.49 -10.21
N GLN A 102 -6.46 -7.62 -9.64
CA GLN A 102 -7.46 -6.55 -9.63
C GLN A 102 -6.94 -5.30 -8.92
N LEU A 103 -6.29 -5.44 -7.75
CA LEU A 103 -5.67 -4.31 -7.06
C LEU A 103 -4.53 -3.71 -7.87
N SER A 104 -3.75 -4.54 -8.57
CA SER A 104 -2.74 -4.05 -9.51
C SER A 104 -3.39 -3.22 -10.62
N ASP A 105 -4.39 -3.76 -11.31
CA ASP A 105 -5.09 -3.06 -12.41
C ASP A 105 -5.69 -1.73 -11.94
N MET A 106 -6.26 -1.69 -10.73
CA MET A 106 -6.72 -0.45 -10.11
C MET A 106 -5.58 0.55 -10.01
N THR A 107 -4.47 0.20 -9.34
CA THR A 107 -3.33 1.12 -9.15
C THR A 107 -2.70 1.63 -10.45
N HIS A 108 -2.80 0.90 -11.57
CA HIS A 108 -2.31 1.37 -12.87
C HIS A 108 -3.14 2.51 -13.47
N ASN A 109 -4.36 2.72 -12.97
CA ASN A 109 -5.27 3.79 -13.40
C ASN A 109 -5.29 4.98 -12.42
N GLU A 110 -4.41 5.00 -11.42
CA GLU A 110 -4.39 6.02 -10.37
C GLU A 110 -3.23 7.01 -10.61
N SER A 111 -3.50 8.31 -10.43
CA SER A 111 -2.50 9.34 -10.71
C SER A 111 -1.19 9.21 -9.93
N PRO A 112 -1.15 8.75 -8.65
CA PRO A 112 0.12 8.65 -7.92
C PRO A 112 1.13 7.70 -8.59
N TRP A 113 0.64 6.57 -9.11
CA TRP A 113 1.49 5.62 -9.82
C TRP A 113 1.82 6.09 -11.25
N MET A 114 0.84 6.66 -11.96
CA MET A 114 1.03 7.16 -13.33
C MET A 114 2.04 8.31 -13.39
N GLU A 115 1.92 9.28 -12.49
CA GLU A 115 2.78 10.47 -12.44
C GLU A 115 4.22 10.11 -12.06
N ALA A 116 4.40 9.23 -11.07
CA ALA A 116 5.73 8.72 -10.71
C ALA A 116 6.41 7.97 -11.87
N ARG A 117 5.66 7.54 -12.89
CA ARG A 117 6.17 6.85 -14.09
C ARG A 117 6.14 7.71 -15.34
N ALA A 118 5.84 8.99 -15.23
CA ALA A 118 5.80 9.91 -16.36
C ALA A 118 7.13 9.87 -17.14
N GLY A 119 7.04 9.72 -18.46
CA GLY A 119 8.20 9.64 -19.36
C GLY A 119 8.87 8.27 -19.46
N LEU A 120 8.41 7.25 -18.73
CA LEU A 120 8.91 5.89 -18.86
C LEU A 120 8.12 5.09 -19.91
N PRO A 121 8.78 4.23 -20.72
CA PRO A 121 8.08 3.32 -21.61
C PRO A 121 7.15 2.36 -20.86
N GLU A 122 6.04 1.98 -21.49
CA GLU A 122 5.16 0.94 -20.96
C GLU A 122 5.93 -0.36 -20.72
N GLY A 123 5.65 -1.03 -19.59
CA GLY A 123 6.34 -2.26 -19.20
C GLY A 123 7.80 -2.08 -18.76
N SER A 124 8.34 -0.85 -18.69
CA SER A 124 9.69 -0.63 -18.16
C SER A 124 9.74 -0.77 -16.63
N ARG A 125 10.86 -1.31 -16.14
CA ARG A 125 11.15 -1.33 -14.69
C ARG A 125 11.38 0.10 -14.21
N SER A 126 10.87 0.41 -13.03
CA SER A 126 11.07 1.70 -12.37
C SER A 126 11.26 1.47 -10.87
N LYS A 127 12.01 2.38 -10.26
CA LYS A 127 12.12 2.58 -8.81
C LYS A 127 11.79 4.02 -8.42
N ALA A 128 11.12 4.75 -9.32
CA ALA A 128 10.72 6.12 -9.04
C ALA A 128 9.80 6.14 -7.82
N THR A 129 10.09 7.03 -6.89
CA THR A 129 9.32 7.24 -5.67
C THR A 129 7.97 7.84 -6.02
N ILE A 130 6.91 7.32 -5.38
CA ILE A 130 5.59 7.95 -5.41
C ILE A 130 5.60 9.08 -4.38
N ASP A 131 5.32 10.27 -4.86
CA ASP A 131 5.23 11.48 -4.04
C ASP A 131 3.97 11.45 -3.16
N LEU A 132 4.12 11.77 -1.88
CA LEU A 132 3.01 11.70 -0.92
C LEU A 132 1.98 12.81 -1.12
N ASP A 133 2.39 13.99 -1.60
CA ASP A 133 1.44 15.09 -1.88
C ASP A 133 0.54 14.70 -3.07
N THR A 134 1.13 14.09 -4.10
CA THR A 134 0.41 13.53 -5.24
C THR A 134 -0.54 12.41 -4.82
N MET A 135 -0.09 11.52 -3.92
CA MET A 135 -0.93 10.49 -3.32
C MET A 135 -2.11 11.09 -2.56
N GLN A 136 -1.85 12.02 -1.64
CA GLN A 136 -2.88 12.68 -0.85
C GLN A 136 -3.92 13.35 -1.73
N ALA A 137 -3.50 14.14 -2.72
CA ALA A 137 -4.40 14.83 -3.64
C ALA A 137 -5.33 13.86 -4.41
N TYR A 138 -4.82 12.68 -4.80
CA TYR A 138 -5.62 11.65 -5.45
C TYR A 138 -6.69 11.07 -4.52
N PHE A 139 -6.31 10.67 -3.30
CA PHE A 139 -7.24 10.07 -2.35
C PHE A 139 -8.24 11.09 -1.78
N ASP A 140 -7.85 12.34 -1.58
CA ASP A 140 -8.76 13.45 -1.25
C ASP A 140 -9.84 13.61 -2.33
N ALA A 141 -9.46 13.54 -3.59
CA ALA A 141 -10.39 13.65 -4.72
C ALA A 141 -11.33 12.45 -4.83
N LEU A 142 -10.97 11.28 -4.28
CA LEU A 142 -11.87 10.12 -4.17
C LEU A 142 -12.83 10.24 -2.99
N ASN A 143 -12.36 10.77 -1.86
CA ASN A 143 -13.16 10.93 -0.63
C ASN A 143 -14.32 11.93 -0.82
N ASN A 144 -14.14 12.93 -1.69
CA ASN A 144 -15.12 14.00 -1.94
C ASN A 144 -16.12 13.69 -3.07
N ARG A 145 -16.25 12.42 -3.50
CA ARG A 145 -17.19 11.97 -4.54
C ARG A 145 -18.34 11.18 -3.94
#